data_AF-A0ABD1I7N6-F1
#
_entry.id   AF-A0ABD1I7N6-F1
#
_cell.length_a   1.000
_cell.length_b   1.000
_cell.length_c   1.000
_cell.angle_alpha   90.00
_cell.angle_beta   90.00
_cell.angle_gamma   90.00
#
_symmetry.space_group_name_H-M   'P 1'
#
loop_
_entity.id
_entity.type
_entity.pdbx_description
1 polymer ?
#
loop_
_entity_poly.entity_id
_entity_poly.type
_entity_poly.pdbx_seq_one_letter_code
_entity_poly.pdbx_strand_id
1 'polypeptide(L)'
;MAGHDQENKADSSSSWSRFPLSNVKLKVEIFEGTGHFGMWQGEVLDYLFQQGLDIAIEEKKPANVDDKDWSTIYRLACGTIRSCLSRE
;
A
#
# COMPACT_ATOMS: atom_id res chain seq x y z
N MET A 1 20.63 8.56 45.00
CA MET A 1 19.26 8.97 44.62
C MET A 1 19.37 10.23 43.76
N ALA A 2 18.85 10.32 42.55
CA ALA A 2 18.14 9.40 41.69
C ALA A 2 18.46 9.86 40.26
N GLY A 3 18.65 8.91 39.33
CA GLY A 3 18.76 9.20 37.91
C GLY A 3 17.46 9.83 37.42
N HIS A 4 17.57 10.90 36.65
CA HIS A 4 16.49 11.36 35.79
C HIS A 4 16.91 11.03 34.37
N ASP A 5 16.60 9.81 33.97
CA ASP A 5 16.56 9.39 32.57
C ASP A 5 15.46 10.18 31.87
N GLN A 6 15.84 11.28 31.23
CA GLN A 6 14.94 12.00 30.35
C GLN A 6 14.93 11.28 29.00
N GLU A 7 14.03 10.30 28.89
CA GLU A 7 13.62 9.65 27.64
C GLU A 7 13.20 10.75 26.65
N ASN A 8 14.13 11.12 25.77
CA ASN A 8 13.82 11.99 24.65
C ASN A 8 13.06 11.14 23.63
N LYS A 9 11.73 11.22 23.68
CA LYS A 9 10.78 10.69 22.70
C LYS A 9 11.31 11.05 21.31
N ALA A 10 11.95 10.10 20.65
CA ALA A 10 12.18 10.20 19.23
C ALA A 10 10.79 10.33 18.60
N ASP A 11 10.56 11.46 17.95
CA ASP A 11 9.43 11.68 17.07
C ASP A 11 9.51 10.58 16.02
N SER A 12 8.80 9.46 16.25
CA SER A 12 8.75 8.32 15.35
C SER A 12 7.94 8.75 14.12
N SER A 13 8.59 9.56 13.27
CA SER A 13 8.18 9.74 11.89
C SER A 13 8.06 8.33 11.32
N SER A 14 6.82 7.86 11.14
CA SER A 14 6.52 6.58 10.53
C SER A 14 7.42 6.44 9.31
N SER A 15 8.23 5.38 9.26
CA SER A 15 9.17 5.12 8.14
C SER A 15 8.46 5.15 6.79
N TRP A 16 7.13 5.01 6.79
CA TRP A 16 6.30 5.07 5.61
C TRP A 16 5.90 6.46 5.14
N SER A 17 6.10 7.50 5.96
CA SER A 17 6.05 8.90 5.50
C SER A 17 7.04 9.17 4.35
N ARG A 18 7.99 8.24 4.13
CA ARG A 18 8.97 8.26 3.04
C ARG A 18 8.48 7.59 1.75
N PHE A 19 7.39 6.81 1.76
CA PHE A 19 6.78 6.32 0.52
C PHE A 19 5.85 7.42 0.00
N PRO A 20 6.19 8.06 -1.13
CA PRO A 20 5.27 8.99 -1.74
C PRO A 20 4.05 8.20 -2.19
N LEU A 21 2.93 8.33 -1.46
CA LEU A 21 1.62 7.98 -1.98
C LEU A 21 1.33 8.96 -3.11
N SER A 22 1.87 8.67 -4.29
CA SER A 22 1.68 9.50 -5.47
C SER A 22 0.22 9.45 -5.86
N ASN A 23 -0.37 10.63 -6.09
CA ASN A 23 -1.75 10.78 -6.55
C ASN A 23 -1.83 10.47 -8.06
N VAL A 24 -1.41 9.25 -8.43
CA VAL A 24 -1.44 8.76 -9.81
C VAL A 24 -2.90 8.54 -10.16
N LYS A 25 -3.32 9.03 -11.34
CA LYS A 25 -4.66 8.74 -11.84
C LYS A 25 -4.68 7.27 -12.25
N LEU A 26 -5.69 6.53 -11.78
CA LEU A 26 -5.92 5.16 -12.16
C LEU A 26 -6.07 5.07 -13.68
N LYS A 27 -5.12 4.39 -14.31
CA LYS A 27 -5.05 4.18 -15.77
C LYS A 27 -5.39 2.74 -16.17
N VAL A 28 -5.71 1.90 -15.19
CA VAL A 28 -6.06 0.50 -15.41
C VAL A 28 -7.51 0.42 -15.86
N GLU A 29 -7.78 -0.32 -16.92
CA GLU A 29 -9.15 -0.57 -17.38
C GLU A 29 -9.94 -1.39 -16.34
N ILE A 30 -11.26 -1.21 -16.31
CA ILE A 30 -12.14 -2.02 -15.46
C ILE A 30 -12.20 -3.44 -16.02
N PHE A 31 -12.04 -4.43 -15.16
CA PHE A 31 -12.20 -5.83 -15.53
C PHE A 31 -13.66 -6.27 -15.36
N GLU A 32 -14.28 -6.58 -16.49
CA GLU A 32 -15.67 -7.05 -16.63
C GLU A 32 -15.73 -8.59 -16.70
N GLY A 33 -14.83 -9.30 -16.00
CA GLY A 33 -14.83 -10.77 -15.94
C GLY A 33 -14.45 -11.50 -17.24
N THR A 34 -14.22 -10.78 -18.34
CA THR A 34 -13.88 -11.35 -19.66
C THR A 34 -12.59 -10.75 -20.24
N GLY A 35 -11.89 -11.50 -21.10
CA GLY A 35 -10.66 -11.04 -21.76
C GLY A 35 -9.35 -11.52 -21.12
N HIS A 36 -8.27 -10.75 -21.33
CA HIS A 36 -6.90 -11.15 -20.97
C HIS A 36 -6.59 -10.86 -19.50
N PHE A 37 -7.09 -11.71 -18.59
CA PHE A 37 -6.89 -11.56 -17.14
C PHE A 37 -5.42 -11.34 -16.76
N GLY A 38 -4.48 -12.08 -17.35
CA GLY A 38 -3.05 -11.92 -17.03
C GLY A 38 -2.48 -10.54 -17.37
N MET A 39 -2.96 -9.92 -18.45
CA MET A 39 -2.53 -8.56 -18.82
C MET A 39 -3.14 -7.53 -17.88
N TRP A 40 -4.43 -7.64 -17.60
CA TRP A 40 -5.10 -6.78 -16.62
C TRP A 40 -4.45 -6.89 -15.23
N GLN A 41 -4.16 -8.11 -14.77
CA GLN A 41 -3.49 -8.34 -13.50
C GLN A 41 -2.12 -7.65 -13.49
N GLY A 42 -1.35 -7.74 -14.59
CA GLY A 42 -0.09 -7.02 -14.75
C GLY A 42 -0.25 -5.50 -14.57
N GLU A 43 -1.22 -4.89 -15.26
CA GLU A 43 -1.47 -3.44 -15.14
C GLU A 43 -1.90 -3.01 -13.73
N VAL A 44 -2.67 -3.83 -13.02
CA VAL A 44 -3.02 -3.57 -11.61
C VAL A 44 -1.77 -3.61 -10.73
N LEU A 45 -0.88 -4.58 -10.92
CA LEU A 45 0.36 -4.71 -10.16
C LEU A 45 1.30 -3.51 -10.44
N ASP A 46 1.47 -3.12 -11.70
CA ASP A 46 2.24 -1.94 -12.10
C ASP A 46 1.66 -0.66 -11.48
N TYR A 47 0.34 -0.56 -11.36
CA TYR A 47 -0.32 0.59 -10.75
C TYR A 47 -0.17 0.63 -9.22
N LEU A 48 -0.16 -0.53 -8.55
CA LEU A 48 0.15 -0.61 -7.12
C LEU A 48 1.62 -0.25 -6.85
N PHE A 49 2.54 -0.72 -7.69
CA PHE A 49 3.96 -0.37 -7.60
C PHE A 49 4.20 1.12 -7.79
N GLN A 50 3.57 1.75 -8.79
CA GLN A 50 3.65 3.20 -9.00
C GLN A 50 3.15 4.00 -7.80
N GLN A 51 2.20 3.49 -7.02
CA GLN A 51 1.68 4.14 -5.82
C GLN A 51 2.46 3.80 -4.54
N GLY A 52 3.45 2.89 -4.60
CA GLY A 52 4.15 2.38 -3.42
C GLY A 52 3.27 1.49 -2.53
N LEU A 53 2.26 0.85 -3.11
CA LEU A 53 1.34 -0.07 -2.44
C LEU A 53 1.67 -1.55 -2.73
N ASP A 54 2.71 -1.81 -3.53
CA ASP A 54 3.19 -3.15 -3.87
C ASP A 54 3.60 -3.98 -2.65
N ILE A 55 4.00 -3.35 -1.55
CA ILE A 55 4.28 -4.12 -0.34
C ILE A 55 3.04 -4.87 0.19
N ALA A 56 1.82 -4.44 -0.14
CA ALA A 56 0.58 -5.07 0.31
C ALA A 56 0.24 -6.38 -0.43
N ILE A 57 0.86 -6.62 -1.59
CA ILE A 57 0.66 -7.85 -2.39
C ILE A 57 1.68 -8.94 -2.06
N GLU A 58 2.71 -8.61 -1.27
CA GLU A 58 3.67 -9.58 -0.75
C GLU A 58 3.00 -10.56 0.22
N GLU A 59 3.51 -11.80 0.28
CA GLU A 59 2.95 -12.85 1.15
C GLU A 59 2.99 -12.46 2.63
N LYS A 60 3.98 -11.65 3.03
CA LYS A 60 4.23 -11.31 4.44
C LYS A 60 4.45 -9.81 4.61
N LYS A 61 3.87 -9.29 5.69
CA LYS A 61 4.16 -7.95 6.20
C LYS A 61 5.66 -7.82 6.49
N PRO A 62 6.35 -6.79 5.97
CA PRO A 62 7.75 -6.55 6.30
C PRO A 62 7.95 -6.22 7.79
N ALA A 63 9.11 -6.57 8.38
CA ALA A 63 9.36 -6.33 9.80
C ALA A 63 9.56 -4.84 10.16
N ASN A 64 9.94 -4.02 9.18
CA ASN A 64 10.23 -2.58 9.30
C ASN A 64 8.98 -1.69 9.17
N VAL A 65 7.81 -2.30 9.24
CA VAL A 65 6.51 -1.74 8.87
C VAL A 65 5.63 -1.88 10.12
N ASP A 66 5.16 -0.75 10.65
CA ASP A 66 4.04 -0.62 11.62
C ASP A 66 2.89 -1.61 11.38
N ASP A 67 2.13 -2.01 12.40
CA ASP A 67 0.81 -2.59 12.15
C ASP A 67 -0.18 -1.57 11.59
N LYS A 68 -0.09 -0.30 12.02
CA LYS A 68 -1.04 0.74 11.66
C LYS A 68 -0.95 1.12 10.19
N ASP A 69 0.23 1.49 9.70
CA ASP A 69 0.37 1.83 8.30
C ASP A 69 0.36 0.58 7.41
N TRP A 70 0.65 -0.64 7.91
CA TRP A 70 0.42 -1.87 7.14
C TRP A 70 -1.07 -2.04 6.86
N SER A 71 -1.91 -1.88 7.90
CA SER A 71 -3.36 -1.88 7.75
C SER A 71 -3.84 -0.82 6.76
N THR A 72 -3.21 0.36 6.78
CA THR A 72 -3.55 1.45 5.85
C THR A 72 -3.18 1.11 4.41
N ILE A 73 -1.96 0.64 4.17
CA ILE A 73 -1.44 0.27 2.85
C ILE A 73 -2.25 -0.91 2.28
N TYR A 74 -2.50 -1.93 3.09
CA TYR A 74 -3.35 -3.06 2.72
C TYR A 74 -4.76 -2.60 2.32
N ARG A 75 -5.38 -1.71 3.12
CA ARG A 75 -6.71 -1.17 2.81
C ARG A 75 -6.72 -0.36 1.51
N LEU A 76 -5.68 0.43 1.24
CA LEU A 76 -5.56 1.21 0.00
C LEU A 76 -5.35 0.30 -1.22
N ALA A 77 -4.51 -0.73 -1.11
CA ALA A 77 -4.32 -1.72 -2.16
C ALA A 77 -5.62 -2.47 -2.47
N CYS A 78 -6.34 -2.95 -1.45
CA CYS A 78 -7.65 -3.56 -1.64
C CYS A 78 -8.69 -2.61 -2.24
N GLY A 79 -8.64 -1.32 -1.88
CA GLY A 79 -9.52 -0.29 -2.46
C GLY A 79 -9.21 -0.06 -3.95
N THR A 80 -7.93 -0.03 -4.30
CA THR A 80 -7.45 0.10 -5.68
C THR A 80 -7.89 -1.08 -6.54
N ILE A 81 -7.58 -2.32 -6.11
CA ILE A 81 -7.95 -3.54 -6.85
C ILE A 81 -9.46 -3.57 -7.08
N ARG A 82 -10.26 -3.29 -6.04
CA ARG A 82 -11.72 -3.27 -6.14
C ARG A 82 -12.25 -2.18 -7.07
N SER A 83 -11.54 -1.06 -7.18
CA SER A 83 -11.90 0.01 -8.11
C SER A 83 -11.62 -0.36 -9.56
N CYS A 84 -10.75 -1.35 -9.81
CA CYS A 84 -10.49 -1.92 -11.12
C CYS A 84 -11.43 -3.07 -11.49
N LEU A 85 -12.39 -3.44 -10.63
CA LEU A 85 -13.34 -4.52 -10.88
C LEU A 85 -14.73 -3.94 -11.17
N SER A 86 -15.43 -4.53 -12.14
CA SER A 86 -16.83 -4.21 -12.39
C SER A 86 -17.71 -4.69 -11.23
N ARG A 87 -18.88 -4.06 -11.07
CA ARG A 87 -19.86 -4.37 -10.00
C ARG A 87 -20.95 -5.35 -10.43
N GLU A 88 -20.73 -6.07 -11.53
CA GLU A 88 -21.68 -6.98 -12.19
C GLU A 88 -22.63 -7.75 -11.25
#